data_AF-A0A183D965-F1
#
_entry.id   AF-A0A183D965-F1
#
_cell.length_a   1.000
_cell.length_b   1.000
_cell.length_c   1.000
_cell.angle_alpha   90.00
_cell.angle_beta   90.00
_cell.angle_gamma   90.00
#
_symmetry.space_group_name_H-M   'P 1'
#
loop_
_entity.id
_entity.type
_entity.pdbx_description
1 polymer ?
#
loop_
_entity_poly.entity_id
_entity_poly.type
_entity_poly.pdbx_seq_one_letter_code
_entity_poly.pdbx_strand_id
1 'polypeptide(L)'
;MHNKTKTCTGPIGSSLENTFRVSVKVMKCIKPVKMEDIILGQYVRDPQAKEGDACLGYRDDKDVPEDSVTPTYALAVLKVDNERWDGVPFILKCGK
;
A
#
# COMPACT_ATOMS: atom_id res chain seq x y z
N MET A 1 -17.05 30.87 -2.78
CA MET A 1 -17.02 29.44 -3.11
C MET A 1 -16.41 28.70 -1.94
N HIS A 2 -17.09 27.67 -1.43
CA HIS A 2 -16.91 27.08 -0.10
C HIS A 2 -15.54 26.40 0.11
N ASN A 3 -14.63 27.06 0.83
CA ASN A 3 -13.45 26.40 1.41
C ASN A 3 -13.86 25.76 2.76
N LYS A 4 -14.36 24.52 2.72
CA LYS A 4 -14.46 23.71 3.94
C LYS A 4 -13.06 23.20 4.28
N THR A 5 -12.43 23.82 5.27
CA THR A 5 -11.15 23.42 5.85
C THR A 5 -11.17 21.95 6.25
N LYS A 6 -10.43 21.10 5.51
CA LYS A 6 -10.17 19.70 5.87
C LYS A 6 -9.05 19.63 6.92
N THR A 7 -9.24 20.29 8.06
CA THR A 7 -8.27 20.23 9.16
C THR A 7 -8.40 18.90 9.89
N CYS A 8 -7.42 18.01 9.69
CA CYS A 8 -7.20 16.85 10.55
C CYS A 8 -6.60 17.32 11.88
N THR A 9 -7.44 17.86 12.76
CA THR A 9 -7.07 18.20 14.13
C THR A 9 -6.63 16.94 14.90
N GLY A 10 -5.61 17.09 15.75
CA GLY A 10 -5.08 15.99 16.58
C GLY A 10 -6.11 15.43 17.58
N PRO A 11 -5.80 14.28 18.21
CA PRO A 11 -6.71 13.65 19.17
C PRO A 11 -6.95 14.55 20.38
N ILE A 12 -8.21 14.71 20.75
CA ILE A 12 -8.63 15.42 21.96
C ILE A 12 -8.63 14.39 23.10
N GLY A 13 -7.49 14.20 23.77
CA GLY A 13 -7.32 13.23 24.85
C GLY A 13 -6.90 11.83 24.40
N SER A 14 -6.43 11.01 25.34
CA SER A 14 -5.73 9.73 25.10
C SER A 14 -6.64 8.49 24.99
N SER A 15 -7.96 8.67 24.91
CA SER A 15 -8.87 7.51 24.80
C SER A 15 -8.66 6.76 23.48
N LEU A 16 -8.85 5.42 23.53
CA LEU A 16 -8.76 4.58 22.33
C LEU A 16 -9.79 5.00 21.28
N GLU A 17 -11.01 5.32 21.69
CA GLU A 17 -12.07 5.83 20.79
C GLU A 17 -11.62 7.09 20.03
N ASN A 18 -10.96 8.03 20.71
CA ASN A 18 -10.44 9.23 20.07
C ASN A 18 -9.31 8.91 19.10
N THR A 19 -8.43 7.95 19.44
CA THR A 19 -7.35 7.49 18.57
C THR A 19 -7.89 6.85 17.29
N PHE A 20 -8.89 5.97 17.40
CA PHE A 20 -9.55 5.37 16.23
C PHE A 20 -10.29 6.42 15.41
N ARG A 21 -11.01 7.35 16.05
CA ARG A 21 -11.75 8.40 15.35
C ARG A 21 -10.85 9.29 14.49
N VAL A 22 -9.68 9.66 14.99
CA VAL A 22 -8.70 10.46 14.24
C VAL A 22 -8.11 9.64 13.09
N SER A 23 -7.78 8.37 13.33
CA SER A 23 -7.25 7.47 12.29
C SER A 23 -8.25 7.29 11.14
N VAL A 24 -9.54 7.08 11.46
CA VAL A 24 -10.62 7.00 10.47
C VAL A 24 -10.77 8.31 9.69
N LYS A 25 -10.61 9.47 10.34
CA LYS A 25 -10.66 10.77 9.65
C LYS A 25 -9.53 10.92 8.63
N VAL A 26 -8.32 10.45 8.95
CA VAL A 26 -7.18 10.43 8.01
C VAL A 26 -7.43 9.46 6.86
N MET A 27 -7.91 8.24 7.15
CA MET A 27 -8.20 7.26 6.10
C MET A 27 -9.24 7.76 5.08
N LYS A 28 -10.23 8.55 5.52
CA LYS A 28 -11.21 9.20 4.62
C LYS A 28 -10.61 10.27 3.71
N CYS A 29 -9.41 10.79 4.01
CA CYS A 29 -8.68 11.74 3.18
C CYS A 29 -7.77 11.05 2.14
N ILE A 30 -7.60 9.73 2.21
CA ILE A 30 -6.79 8.99 1.24
C ILE A 30 -7.61 8.83 -0.04
N LYS A 31 -7.09 9.33 -1.17
CA LYS A 31 -7.72 9.13 -2.48
C LYS A 31 -7.57 7.66 -2.90
N PRO A 32 -8.56 7.07 -3.60
CA PRO A 32 -8.39 5.76 -4.23
C PRO A 32 -7.13 5.73 -5.08
N VAL A 33 -6.33 4.68 -4.93
CA VAL A 33 -5.08 4.52 -5.67
C VAL A 33 -5.39 4.23 -7.12
N LYS A 34 -4.67 4.87 -8.04
CA LYS A 34 -4.78 4.61 -9.47
C LYS A 34 -3.70 3.63 -9.92
N MET A 35 -3.93 2.94 -11.03
CA MET A 35 -2.95 2.02 -11.60
C MET A 35 -1.62 2.69 -11.97
N GLU A 36 -1.64 3.97 -12.37
CA GLU A 36 -0.44 4.77 -12.67
C GLU A 36 0.44 5.06 -11.43
N ASP A 37 -0.14 4.99 -10.23
CA ASP A 37 0.53 5.19 -8.95
C ASP A 37 0.93 3.84 -8.30
N ILE A 38 0.82 2.71 -9.02
CA ILE A 38 1.10 1.35 -8.52
C ILE A 38 2.11 0.64 -9.43
N ILE A 39 3.07 -0.04 -8.81
CA ILE A 39 3.93 -1.03 -9.45
C ILE A 39 3.63 -2.38 -8.82
N LEU A 40 3.30 -3.36 -9.65
CA LEU A 40 3.10 -4.75 -9.25
C LEU A 40 4.25 -5.61 -9.78
N GLY A 41 4.63 -6.61 -9.01
CA GLY A 41 5.64 -7.59 -9.40
C GLY A 41 5.25 -9.00 -8.97
N GLN A 42 5.84 -9.98 -9.65
CA GLN A 42 5.76 -11.39 -9.29
C GLN A 42 7.19 -11.94 -9.27
N TYR A 43 7.59 -12.59 -8.18
CA TYR A 43 8.96 -13.12 -8.08
C TYR A 43 9.14 -14.32 -9.01
N VAL A 44 10.34 -14.40 -9.58
CA VAL A 44 10.81 -15.50 -10.42
C VAL A 44 11.97 -16.19 -9.71
N ARG A 45 12.25 -17.44 -10.07
CA ARG A 45 13.43 -18.14 -9.57
C ARG A 45 14.71 -17.37 -9.89
N ASP A 46 15.69 -17.46 -9.00
CA ASP A 46 17.04 -17.00 -9.26
C ASP A 46 17.77 -18.03 -10.16
N PRO A 47 18.21 -17.66 -11.38
CA PRO A 47 18.90 -18.57 -12.28
C PRO A 47 20.27 -19.04 -11.77
N GLN A 48 20.84 -18.38 -10.76
CA GLN A 48 22.11 -18.75 -10.14
C GLN A 48 21.94 -19.59 -8.87
N ALA A 49 20.72 -19.65 -8.32
CA ALA A 49 20.44 -20.47 -7.16
C ALA A 49 20.55 -21.95 -7.51
N LYS A 50 21.33 -22.68 -6.71
CA LYS A 50 21.55 -24.12 -6.89
C LYS A 50 20.69 -24.94 -5.94
N GLU A 51 20.35 -24.40 -4.77
CA GLU A 51 19.58 -25.05 -3.72
C GLU A 51 18.73 -24.02 -2.95
N GLY A 52 17.65 -24.48 -2.28
CA GLY A 52 16.77 -23.66 -1.44
C GLY A 52 15.62 -22.96 -2.17
N ASP A 53 14.84 -22.18 -1.42
CA ASP A 53 13.58 -21.54 -1.89
C ASP A 53 13.79 -20.57 -3.08
N ALA A 54 14.99 -19.97 -3.19
CA ALA A 54 15.34 -19.10 -4.30
C ALA A 54 15.38 -19.80 -5.67
N CYS A 55 15.43 -21.14 -5.69
CA CYS A 55 15.38 -21.93 -6.93
C CYS A 55 13.98 -22.01 -7.55
N LEU A 56 12.94 -21.58 -6.83
CA LEU A 56 11.55 -21.66 -7.26
C LEU A 56 10.96 -20.25 -7.41
N GLY A 57 10.31 -20.00 -8.54
CA GLY A 57 9.46 -18.85 -8.79
C GLY A 57 8.04 -19.09 -8.31
N TYR A 58 7.23 -18.03 -8.29
CA TYR A 58 5.84 -18.13 -7.82
C TYR A 58 4.99 -19.13 -8.62
N ARG A 59 5.24 -19.21 -9.94
CA ARG A 59 4.56 -20.14 -10.86
C ARG A 59 5.17 -21.53 -10.92
N ASP A 60 6.30 -21.76 -10.24
CA ASP A 60 6.89 -23.10 -10.14
C ASP A 60 6.19 -23.94 -9.04
N ASP A 61 5.36 -23.30 -8.20
CA ASP A 61 4.50 -23.96 -7.23
C ASP A 61 3.32 -24.67 -7.95
N LYS A 62 3.10 -25.94 -7.62
CA LYS A 62 2.08 -26.79 -8.26
C LYS A 62 0.65 -26.33 -7.98
N ASP A 63 0.45 -25.61 -6.88
CA ASP A 63 -0.86 -25.08 -6.49
C ASP A 63 -1.17 -23.74 -7.20
N VAL A 64 -0.22 -23.19 -7.96
CA VAL A 64 -0.37 -21.92 -8.69
C VAL A 64 -0.59 -22.18 -10.19
N PRO A 65 -1.62 -21.59 -10.82
CA PRO A 65 -1.80 -21.67 -12.26
C PRO A 65 -0.61 -21.09 -13.05
N GLU A 66 -0.22 -21.73 -14.15
CA GLU A 66 0.93 -21.31 -14.97
C GLU A 66 0.75 -19.89 -15.59
N ASP A 67 -0.50 -19.47 -15.82
CA ASP A 67 -0.87 -18.16 -16.33
C ASP A 67 -1.19 -17.14 -15.22
N SER A 68 -0.98 -17.49 -13.95
CA SER A 68 -1.33 -16.67 -12.79
C SER A 68 -0.68 -15.29 -12.84
N VAL A 69 -1.51 -14.25 -12.80
CA VAL A 69 -1.10 -12.83 -12.74
C VAL A 69 -1.10 -12.27 -11.32
N THR A 70 -1.19 -13.12 -10.29
CA THR A 70 -1.23 -12.69 -8.89
C THR A 70 0.07 -12.00 -8.49
N PRO A 71 0.03 -10.74 -8.03
CA PRO A 71 1.22 -10.02 -7.61
C PRO A 71 1.74 -10.56 -6.27
N THR A 72 3.05 -10.81 -6.18
CA THR A 72 3.74 -11.15 -4.93
C THR A 72 4.52 -9.97 -4.35
N TYR A 73 4.50 -8.84 -5.06
CA TYR A 73 5.12 -7.58 -4.70
C TYR A 73 4.22 -6.43 -5.15
N ALA A 74 4.09 -5.40 -4.31
CA ALA A 74 3.40 -4.18 -4.64
C ALA A 74 4.15 -2.96 -4.07
N LEU A 75 4.23 -1.91 -4.88
CA LEU A 75 4.59 -0.57 -4.45
C LEU A 75 3.47 0.37 -4.88
N ALA A 76 2.94 1.17 -3.95
CA ALA A 76 1.87 2.12 -4.20
C ALA A 76 2.21 3.49 -3.63
N VAL A 77 1.86 4.55 -4.35
CA VAL A 77 1.95 5.93 -3.87
C VAL A 77 0.57 6.38 -3.38
N LEU A 78 0.45 6.60 -2.07
CA LEU A 78 -0.76 7.13 -1.45
C LEU A 78 -0.63 8.65 -1.28
N LYS A 79 -1.73 9.37 -1.53
CA LYS A 79 -1.83 10.82 -1.37
C LYS A 79 -2.95 11.11 -0.38
N VAL A 80 -2.62 11.82 0.70
CA VAL A 80 -3.56 12.19 1.77
C VAL A 80 -4.02 13.62 1.52
N ASP A 81 -5.29 13.78 1.15
CA ASP A 81 -5.91 15.09 0.86
C ASP A 81 -6.37 15.79 2.15
N ASN A 82 -5.39 16.37 2.85
CA ASN A 82 -5.60 17.30 3.96
C ASN A 82 -4.51 18.37 3.99
N GLU A 83 -4.73 19.42 4.78
CA GLU A 83 -3.80 20.55 4.88
C GLU A 83 -2.40 20.17 5.35
N ARG A 84 -2.28 19.13 6.18
CA ARG A 84 -1.00 18.71 6.77
C ARG A 84 -0.09 17.98 5.77
N TRP A 85 -0.68 17.22 4.85
CA TRP A 85 0.03 16.29 3.97
C TRP A 85 -0.25 16.58 2.48
N ASP A 86 -0.74 17.78 2.18
CA ASP A 86 -0.93 18.21 0.79
C ASP A 86 0.41 18.19 0.03
N GLY A 87 0.40 17.55 -1.13
CA GLY A 87 1.60 17.33 -1.95
C GLY A 87 2.60 16.27 -1.44
N VAL A 88 2.41 15.66 -0.27
CA VAL A 88 3.37 14.67 0.27
C VAL A 88 3.01 13.23 -0.16
N PRO A 89 3.93 12.51 -0.84
CA PRO A 89 3.69 11.11 -1.21
C PRO A 89 3.99 10.14 -0.05
N PHE A 90 3.09 9.20 0.18
CA PHE A 90 3.30 8.07 1.09
C PHE A 90 3.57 6.81 0.27
N ILE A 91 4.77 6.26 0.37
CA ILE A 91 5.16 5.05 -0.36
C ILE A 91 4.83 3.83 0.49
N LEU A 92 3.89 3.01 0.03
CA LEU A 92 3.61 1.69 0.59
C LEU A 92 4.35 0.65 -0.26
N LYS A 93 5.23 -0.13 0.35
CA LYS A 93 5.95 -1.23 -0.31
C LYS A 93 5.74 -2.51 0.49
N CYS A 94 5.33 -3.58 -0.18
CA CYS A 94 5.24 -4.91 0.40
C CYS A 94 5.64 -5.98 -0.63
N GLY A 95 6.20 -7.08 -0.14
CA GLY A 95 6.58 -8.22 -0.95
C GLY A 95 6.87 -9.43 -0.06
N LYS A 96 6.85 -10.61 -0.68
CA LYS A 96 7.39 -11.84 -0.08
C LYS A 96 8.92 -11.76 0.06
#